data_AF-A0A4Y2N2C2-F1
#
_entry.id   AF-A0A4Y2N2C2-F1
#
_cell.length_a   1.000
_cell.length_b   1.000
_cell.length_c   1.000
_cell.angle_alpha   90.00
_cell.angle_beta   90.00
_cell.angle_gamma   90.00
#
_symmetry.space_group_name_H-M   'P 1'
#
loop_
_entity.id
_entity.type
_entity.pdbx_description
1 polymer ?
#
loop_
_entity_poly.entity_id
_entity_poly.type
_entity_poly.pdbx_seq_one_letter_code
_entity_poly.pdbx_strand_id
1 'polypeptide(L)'
;MKIEEVKSEVQGKIEEEKSEIQRMIEEVKNKVQEKIGDIEKRFNDLEIRPDNFFISPEIMYSRPTVKRLTFGGQTSWTVFKTQFDVVSSTSGWSYFVKANQLVACLRGLAAEVLQAMPADKLSDLSTIERAVDRFGDSHLTQFYLTELKTR
;
A
#
# COMPACT_ATOMS: atom_id res chain seq x y z
N MET A 1 -28.82 -8.75 -59.14
CA MET A 1 -28.95 -10.08 -58.50
C MET A 1 -27.66 -10.50 -57.77
N LYS A 2 -26.52 -10.70 -58.45
CA LYS A 2 -25.27 -11.17 -57.79
C LYS A 2 -24.77 -10.34 -56.60
N ILE A 3 -24.88 -9.00 -56.65
CA ILE A 3 -24.39 -8.11 -55.57
C ILE A 3 -25.26 -8.21 -54.30
N GLU A 4 -26.58 -8.39 -54.44
CA GLU A 4 -27.47 -8.51 -53.29
C GLU A 4 -27.29 -9.85 -52.56
N GLU A 5 -27.07 -10.92 -53.31
CA GLU A 5 -26.75 -12.25 -52.77
C GLU A 5 -25.46 -12.22 -51.94
N VAL A 6 -24.37 -11.67 -52.51
CA VAL A 6 -23.09 -11.51 -51.80
C VAL A 6 -23.24 -10.63 -50.55
N LYS A 7 -24.02 -9.56 -50.62
CA LYS A 7 -24.28 -8.69 -49.46
C LYS A 7 -25.02 -9.45 -48.34
N SER A 8 -26.01 -10.26 -48.69
CA SER A 8 -26.76 -11.06 -47.73
C SER A 8 -25.89 -12.13 -47.06
N GLU A 9 -24.99 -12.76 -47.80
CA GLU A 9 -24.06 -13.78 -47.29
C GLU A 9 -23.02 -13.16 -46.34
N VAL A 10 -22.44 -12.02 -46.70
CA VAL A 10 -21.49 -11.28 -45.86
C VAL A 10 -22.17 -10.82 -44.57
N GLN A 11 -23.39 -10.30 -44.65
CA GLN A 11 -24.13 -9.87 -43.47
C GLN A 11 -24.46 -11.04 -42.53
N GLY A 12 -24.78 -12.21 -43.08
CA GLY A 12 -24.99 -13.44 -42.29
C GLY A 12 -23.72 -13.86 -41.53
N LYS A 13 -22.57 -13.90 -42.21
CA LYS A 13 -21.27 -14.22 -41.60
C LYS A 13 -20.89 -13.25 -40.49
N ILE A 14 -21.15 -11.95 -40.67
CA ILE A 14 -20.87 -10.93 -39.65
C ILE A 14 -21.70 -11.16 -38.38
N GLU A 15 -23.00 -11.48 -38.50
CA GLU A 15 -23.84 -11.74 -37.32
C GLU A 15 -23.48 -13.07 -36.62
N GLU A 16 -23.02 -14.06 -37.37
CA GLU A 16 -22.50 -15.31 -36.81
C GLU A 16 -21.22 -15.06 -36.00
N GLU A 17 -20.20 -14.44 -36.61
CA GLU A 17 -18.94 -14.09 -35.93
C GLU A 17 -19.16 -13.22 -34.69
N LYS A 18 -20.08 -12.26 -34.78
CA LYS A 18 -20.46 -11.39 -33.64
C LYS A 18 -21.08 -12.19 -32.50
N SER A 19 -21.91 -13.18 -32.81
CA SER A 19 -22.50 -14.08 -31.80
C SER A 19 -21.44 -14.96 -31.14
N GLU A 20 -20.46 -15.46 -31.90
CA GLU A 20 -19.34 -16.23 -31.36
C GLU A 20 -18.45 -15.38 -30.44
N ILE A 21 -18.12 -14.16 -30.85
CA ILE A 21 -17.33 -13.20 -30.05
C ILE A 21 -18.05 -12.89 -28.74
N GLN A 22 -19.36 -12.64 -28.77
CA GLN A 22 -20.13 -12.40 -27.55
C GLN A 22 -20.08 -13.60 -26.59
N ARG A 23 -20.21 -14.82 -27.11
CA ARG A 23 -20.11 -16.05 -26.30
C ARG A 23 -18.73 -16.21 -25.67
N MET A 24 -17.66 -15.96 -26.43
CA MET A 24 -16.29 -16.00 -25.92
C MET A 24 -16.03 -14.96 -24.83
N ILE A 25 -16.56 -13.74 -24.98
CA ILE A 25 -16.43 -12.68 -23.97
C ILE A 25 -17.09 -13.11 -22.66
N GLU A 26 -18.30 -13.65 -22.71
CA GLU A 26 -19.00 -14.08 -21.49
C GLU A 26 -18.29 -15.28 -20.83
N GLU A 27 -17.75 -16.23 -21.61
CA GLU A 27 -16.96 -17.34 -21.07
C GLU A 27 -15.68 -16.86 -20.37
N VAL A 28 -14.94 -15.94 -20.99
CA VAL A 28 -13.73 -15.36 -20.40
C VAL A 28 -14.07 -14.59 -19.13
N LYS A 29 -15.13 -13.79 -19.14
CA LYS A 29 -15.60 -13.03 -17.98
C LYS A 29 -15.94 -13.98 -16.82
N ASN A 30 -16.65 -15.07 -17.08
CA ASN A 30 -16.99 -16.06 -16.05
C ASN A 30 -15.73 -16.72 -15.46
N LYS A 31 -14.77 -17.14 -16.30
CA LYS A 31 -13.49 -17.70 -15.82
C LYS A 31 -12.68 -16.72 -14.97
N VAL A 32 -12.71 -15.43 -15.32
CA VAL A 32 -12.04 -14.39 -14.55
C VAL A 32 -12.72 -14.20 -13.19
N GLN A 33 -14.05 -14.15 -13.16
CA GLN A 33 -14.81 -14.02 -11.90
C GLN A 33 -14.56 -15.22 -10.97
N GLU A 34 -14.55 -16.45 -11.50
CA GLU A 34 -14.23 -17.66 -10.72
C GLU A 34 -12.82 -17.59 -10.12
N LYS A 35 -11.81 -17.25 -10.93
CA LYS A 35 -10.43 -17.10 -10.46
C LYS A 35 -10.26 -16.00 -9.41
N ILE A 36 -11.00 -14.91 -9.51
CA ILE A 36 -11.01 -13.85 -8.50
C ILE A 36 -11.55 -14.41 -7.18
N GLY A 37 -12.67 -15.12 -7.20
CA GLY A 37 -13.24 -15.75 -6.00
C GLY A 37 -12.30 -16.77 -5.34
N ASP A 38 -11.60 -17.58 -6.14
CA ASP A 38 -10.57 -18.51 -5.64
C ASP A 38 -9.40 -17.78 -4.98
N ILE A 39 -8.96 -16.66 -5.55
CA ILE A 39 -7.87 -15.84 -5.00
C ILE A 39 -8.34 -15.17 -3.70
N GLU A 40 -9.54 -14.60 -3.65
CA GLU A 40 -10.12 -14.01 -2.45
C GLU A 40 -10.25 -15.03 -1.32
N LYS A 41 -10.70 -16.25 -1.63
CA LYS A 41 -10.76 -17.34 -0.66
C LYS A 41 -9.37 -17.71 -0.14
N ARG A 42 -8.39 -17.89 -1.04
CA ARG A 42 -7.00 -18.18 -0.65
C ARG A 42 -6.37 -17.04 0.16
N PHE A 43 -6.73 -15.80 -0.12
CA PHE A 43 -6.27 -14.63 0.62
C PHE A 43 -6.84 -14.63 2.03
N ASN A 44 -8.14 -14.87 2.20
CA ASN A 44 -8.78 -15.01 3.51
C ASN A 44 -8.19 -16.17 4.33
N ASP A 45 -7.91 -17.32 3.69
CA ASP A 45 -7.25 -18.45 4.37
C ASP A 45 -5.83 -18.10 4.86
N LEU A 46 -5.11 -17.23 4.14
CA LEU A 46 -3.79 -16.72 4.53
C LEU A 46 -3.87 -15.62 5.60
N GLU A 47 -4.93 -14.81 5.62
CA GLU A 47 -5.11 -13.68 6.55
C GLU A 47 -5.55 -14.13 7.96
N ILE A 48 -6.06 -15.37 8.12
CA ILE A 48 -6.56 -15.91 9.40
C ILE A 48 -5.44 -16.47 10.31
N ARG A 49 -4.18 -16.61 9.85
CA ARG A 49 -3.08 -17.09 10.70
C ARG A 49 -2.04 -16.00 10.96
N PRO A 50 -2.05 -15.36 12.14
CA PRO A 50 -1.00 -14.42 12.53
C PRO A 50 0.37 -15.10 12.73
N ASP A 51 0.40 -16.43 12.85
CA ASP A 51 1.58 -17.18 13.28
C ASP A 51 1.78 -18.43 12.42
N ASN A 52 2.64 -18.41 11.39
CA ASN A 52 3.38 -19.62 10.98
C ASN A 52 4.52 -19.44 9.96
N PHE A 53 5.09 -18.25 9.81
CA PHE A 53 6.41 -18.15 9.18
C PHE A 53 7.49 -18.22 10.26
N PHE A 54 7.95 -19.47 10.50
CA PHE A 54 9.21 -19.85 11.13
C PHE A 54 9.77 -18.93 12.23
N ILE A 55 9.48 -19.27 13.49
CA ILE A 55 10.25 -18.76 14.64
C ILE A 55 10.62 -20.00 15.46
N SER A 56 11.85 -20.50 15.28
CA SER A 56 12.41 -21.49 16.21
C SER A 56 12.41 -20.89 17.62
N PRO A 57 12.35 -21.70 18.69
CA PRO A 57 12.43 -21.20 20.07
C PRO A 57 13.62 -20.25 20.30
N GLU A 58 14.75 -20.45 19.60
CA GLU A 58 15.93 -19.57 19.67
C GLU A 58 15.68 -18.12 19.23
N ILE A 59 14.76 -17.87 18.30
CA ILE A 59 14.40 -16.52 17.86
C ILE A 59 13.43 -15.85 18.86
N MET A 60 12.58 -16.64 19.54
CA MET A 60 11.65 -16.12 20.55
C MET A 60 12.38 -15.46 21.73
N TYR A 61 13.56 -15.97 22.10
CA TYR A 61 14.41 -15.41 23.17
C TYR A 61 15.32 -14.27 22.72
N SER A 62 15.31 -13.95 21.42
CA SER A 62 16.08 -12.86 20.83
C SER A 62 15.14 -11.88 20.14
N ARG A 63 13.94 -11.63 20.69
CA ARG A 63 13.16 -10.46 20.29
C ARG A 63 13.75 -9.27 21.06
N PRO A 64 14.68 -8.47 20.51
CA PRO A 64 14.87 -7.14 21.06
C PRO A 64 13.48 -6.52 21.04
N THR A 65 13.01 -6.06 22.19
CA THR A 65 11.84 -5.21 22.27
C THR A 65 12.17 -4.01 21.40
N VAL A 66 11.84 -4.07 20.10
CA VAL A 66 12.11 -2.98 19.17
C VAL A 66 11.32 -1.84 19.75
N LYS A 67 12.06 -0.92 20.38
CA LYS A 67 11.52 0.26 21.03
C LYS A 67 10.57 0.87 20.01
N ARG A 68 9.29 1.06 20.37
CA ARG A 68 8.28 1.60 19.46
C ARG A 68 8.89 2.82 18.77
N LEU A 69 9.01 2.75 17.45
CA LEU A 69 9.52 3.85 16.66
C LEU A 69 8.57 5.04 16.89
N THR A 70 9.14 6.17 17.27
CA THR A 70 8.38 7.41 17.47
C THR A 70 9.11 8.55 16.78
N PHE A 71 8.38 9.37 16.07
CA PHE A 71 8.90 10.57 15.43
C PHE A 71 8.17 11.80 15.96
N GLY A 72 8.87 12.63 16.72
CA GLY A 72 8.36 13.89 17.26
C GLY A 72 9.17 15.12 16.87
N GLY A 73 10.09 14.99 15.91
CA GLY A 73 10.97 16.08 15.45
C GLY A 73 12.30 16.23 16.18
N GLN A 74 12.60 15.41 17.20
CA GLN A 74 13.88 15.44 17.94
C GLN A 74 15.05 14.82 17.17
N THR A 75 14.76 13.88 16.28
CA THR A 75 15.73 13.32 15.32
C THR A 75 15.40 13.84 13.94
N SER A 76 16.38 13.91 13.05
CA SER A 76 16.11 14.27 11.65
C SER A 76 15.18 13.22 11.00
N TRP A 77 14.35 13.69 10.07
CA TRP A 77 13.43 12.83 9.33
C TRP A 77 14.17 11.73 8.56
N THR A 78 15.31 12.05 7.93
CA THR A 78 16.13 11.08 7.19
C THR A 78 16.59 9.92 8.07
N VAL A 79 17.07 10.20 9.29
CA VAL A 79 17.52 9.15 10.22
C VAL A 79 16.36 8.26 10.64
N PHE A 80 15.20 8.86 10.95
CA PHE A 80 14.00 8.10 11.29
C PHE A 80 13.53 7.24 10.11
N LYS A 81 13.48 7.80 8.89
CA LYS A 81 13.05 7.10 7.68
C LYS A 81 13.94 5.88 7.39
N THR A 82 15.26 6.02 7.48
CA THR A 82 16.17 4.88 7.32
C THR A 82 15.89 3.76 8.33
N GLN A 83 15.68 4.10 9.61
CA GLN A 83 15.36 3.09 10.63
C GLN A 83 14.00 2.42 10.35
N PHE A 84 13.01 3.22 9.96
CA PHE A 84 11.68 2.74 9.59
C PHE A 84 11.72 1.81 8.36
N ASP A 85 12.53 2.14 7.35
CA ASP A 85 12.69 1.33 6.15
C ASP A 85 13.36 -0.01 6.44
N VAL A 86 14.38 -0.04 7.31
CA VAL A 86 15.02 -1.29 7.77
C VAL A 86 14.01 -2.17 8.51
N VAL A 87 13.24 -1.61 9.45
CA VAL A 87 12.24 -2.36 10.23
C VAL A 87 11.11 -2.87 9.34
N SER A 88 10.60 -2.03 8.43
CA SER A 88 9.50 -2.42 7.55
C SER A 88 9.92 -3.49 6.53
N SER A 89 11.17 -3.45 6.06
CA SER A 89 11.70 -4.45 5.10
C SER A 89 11.95 -5.79 5.77
N THR A 90 12.57 -5.79 6.96
CA THR A 90 12.80 -7.03 7.74
C THR A 90 11.49 -7.68 8.20
N SER A 91 10.45 -6.89 8.39
CA SER A 91 9.12 -7.37 8.80
C SER A 91 8.17 -7.64 7.63
N GLY A 92 8.61 -7.46 6.38
CA GLY A 92 7.80 -7.73 5.19
C GLY A 92 6.53 -6.88 5.07
N TRP A 93 6.53 -5.64 5.59
CA TRP A 93 5.34 -4.80 5.60
C TRP A 93 4.93 -4.37 4.19
N SER A 94 3.65 -4.54 3.86
CA SER A 94 3.05 -3.97 2.64
C SER A 94 3.00 -2.44 2.71
N TYR A 95 2.87 -1.76 1.57
CA TYR A 95 2.76 -0.30 1.50
C TYR A 95 1.64 0.26 2.40
N PHE A 96 0.51 -0.45 2.48
CA PHE A 96 -0.60 -0.09 3.35
C PHE A 96 -0.22 -0.20 4.84
N VAL A 97 0.43 -1.29 5.24
CA VAL A 97 0.92 -1.46 6.62
C VAL A 97 1.98 -0.41 6.95
N LYS A 98 2.88 -0.10 6.01
CA LYS A 98 3.86 0.98 6.17
C LYS A 98 3.19 2.34 6.39
N ALA A 99 2.16 2.68 5.62
CA ALA A 99 1.43 3.93 5.78
C ALA A 99 0.81 4.05 7.19
N ASN A 100 0.08 3.01 7.62
CA ASN A 100 -0.56 2.99 8.94
C ASN A 100 0.46 3.03 10.08
N GLN A 101 1.55 2.28 9.97
CA GLN A 101 2.60 2.28 10.98
C GLN A 101 3.33 3.62 11.04
N LEU A 102 3.58 4.27 9.90
CA LEU A 102 4.19 5.59 9.86
C LEU A 102 3.31 6.62 10.58
N VAL A 103 2.01 6.65 10.28
CA VAL A 103 1.01 7.46 11.01
C VAL A 103 1.05 7.17 12.51
N ALA A 104 1.07 5.89 12.89
CA ALA A 104 1.13 5.46 14.27
C ALA A 104 2.46 5.79 14.98
N CYS A 105 3.54 6.13 14.24
CA CYS A 105 4.81 6.58 14.81
C CYS A 105 4.86 8.09 15.08
N LEU A 106 4.02 8.90 14.41
CA LEU A 106 4.05 10.36 14.55
C LEU A 106 3.55 10.81 15.92
N ARG A 107 4.28 11.72 16.57
CA ARG A 107 3.96 12.25 17.91
C ARG A 107 4.17 13.76 17.95
N GLY A 108 3.49 14.43 18.89
CA GLY A 108 3.62 15.87 19.10
C GLY A 108 3.38 16.67 17.81
N LEU A 109 4.21 17.68 17.56
CA LEU A 109 4.10 18.56 16.40
C LEU A 109 4.24 17.82 15.06
N ALA A 110 4.96 16.69 15.02
CA ALA A 110 5.06 15.88 13.82
C ALA A 110 3.74 15.20 13.45
N ALA A 111 2.83 14.98 14.42
CA ALA A 111 1.50 14.42 14.14
C ALA A 111 0.52 15.48 13.59
N GLU A 112 0.80 16.77 13.79
CA GLU A 112 -0.07 17.85 13.28
C GLU A 112 -0.08 17.90 11.75
N VAL A 113 0.96 17.37 11.08
CA VAL A 113 0.99 17.25 9.61
C VAL A 113 -0.20 16.45 9.08
N LEU A 114 -0.78 15.55 9.89
CA LEU A 114 -1.93 14.74 9.52
C LEU A 114 -3.24 15.53 9.50
N GLN A 115 -3.35 16.64 10.26
CA GLN A 115 -4.57 17.45 10.29
C GLN A 115 -4.82 18.18 8.96
N ALA A 116 -3.75 18.50 8.24
CA ALA A 116 -3.82 19.13 6.93
C ALA A 116 -4.15 18.13 5.79
N MET A 117 -4.27 16.84 6.11
CA MET A 117 -4.45 15.77 5.11
C MET A 117 -5.90 15.27 5.08
N PRO A 118 -6.47 15.06 3.89
CA PRO A 118 -7.74 14.35 3.75
C PRO A 118 -7.63 12.90 4.26
N ALA A 119 -8.69 12.38 4.88
CA ALA A 119 -8.70 11.04 5.48
C ALA A 119 -8.42 9.92 4.46
N ASP A 120 -8.86 10.08 3.21
CA ASP A 120 -8.59 9.13 2.10
C ASP A 120 -7.11 9.10 1.68
N LYS A 121 -6.29 10.05 2.14
CA LYS A 121 -4.85 10.12 1.88
C LYS A 121 -3.98 9.58 3.02
N LEU A 122 -4.58 9.23 4.17
CA LEU A 122 -3.85 8.68 5.32
C LEU A 122 -3.42 7.22 5.12
N SER A 123 -3.88 6.56 4.04
CA SER A 123 -3.42 5.24 3.61
C SER A 123 -2.36 5.30 2.50
N ASP A 124 -2.09 6.48 1.95
CA ASP A 124 -1.08 6.66 0.90
C ASP A 124 0.27 7.01 1.51
N LEU A 125 1.16 6.01 1.58
CA LEU A 125 2.50 6.14 2.14
C LEU A 125 3.26 7.34 1.53
N SER A 126 3.20 7.53 0.21
CA SER A 126 3.97 8.58 -0.47
C SER A 126 3.51 9.97 -0.06
N THR A 127 2.20 10.14 0.11
CA THR A 127 1.62 11.42 0.51
C THR A 127 1.94 11.74 1.97
N ILE A 128 1.95 10.73 2.86
CA ILE A 128 2.35 10.88 4.27
C ILE A 128 3.84 11.21 4.37
N GLU A 129 4.71 10.47 3.69
CA GLU A 129 6.16 10.72 3.71
C GLU A 129 6.50 12.15 3.28
N ARG A 130 5.88 12.65 2.21
CA ARG A 130 6.11 14.01 1.73
C ARG A 130 5.64 15.08 2.72
N ALA A 131 4.55 14.82 3.44
CA ALA A 131 4.07 15.75 4.46
C ALA A 131 5.05 15.82 5.65
N VAL A 132 5.57 14.67 6.08
CA VAL A 132 6.53 14.58 7.19
C VAL A 132 7.90 15.12 6.80
N ASP A 133 8.34 14.94 5.56
CA ASP A 133 9.60 15.47 5.02
C ASP A 133 9.70 16.99 5.16
N ARG A 134 8.64 17.70 4.77
CA ARG A 134 8.51 19.16 4.92
C ARG A 134 8.57 19.62 6.38
N PHE A 135 8.00 18.82 7.28
CA PHE A 135 8.10 19.07 8.71
C PHE A 135 9.52 18.85 9.22
N GLY A 136 10.18 17.77 8.79
CA GLY A 136 11.56 17.44 9.17
C GLY A 136 12.55 18.56 8.85
N ASP A 137 12.51 19.09 7.63
CA ASP A 137 13.42 20.13 7.16
C ASP A 137 13.25 21.46 7.91
N SER A 138 12.00 21.84 8.18
CA SER A 138 11.67 23.12 8.82
C SER A 138 11.83 23.08 10.34
N HIS A 139 11.48 21.97 10.99
CA HIS A 139 11.43 21.86 12.43
C HIS A 139 12.81 21.68 13.08
N LEU A 140 13.70 20.90 12.45
CA LEU A 140 15.04 20.65 13.00
C LEU A 140 15.87 21.94 13.10
N THR A 141 15.73 22.82 12.12
CA THR A 141 16.37 24.14 12.12
C THR A 141 15.89 25.03 13.28
N GLN A 142 14.57 25.06 13.53
CA GLN A 142 13.99 25.82 14.65
C GLN A 142 14.37 25.24 16.02
N PHE A 143 14.44 23.91 16.12
CA PHE A 143 14.86 23.22 17.34
C PHE A 143 16.28 23.63 17.75
N TYR A 144 17.26 23.52 16.83
CA TYR A 144 18.64 23.92 17.12
C TYR A 144 18.79 25.43 17.41
N LEU A 145 18.08 26.30 16.71
CA LEU A 145 18.11 27.75 16.98
C LEU A 145 17.59 28.10 18.38
N THR A 146 16.59 27.38 18.86
CA THR A 146 15.99 27.61 20.19
C THR A 146 16.89 27.06 21.30
N GLU A 147 17.54 25.92 21.07
CA GLU A 147 18.51 25.33 22.02
C GLU A 147 19.76 26.22 22.20
N LEU A 148 20.23 26.87 21.12
CA LEU A 148 21.37 27.79 21.18
C LEU A 148 21.05 29.12 21.89
N LYS A 149 19.79 29.56 21.91
CA LYS A 149 19.37 30.81 22.58
C LYS A 149 19.17 30.66 24.09
N THR A 150 19.13 29.43 24.59
CA THR A 150 18.81 29.09 25.99
C THR A 150 20.03 28.63 26.79
N ARG A 151 21.24 28.75 26.22
CA ARG A 151 22.54 28.52 26.88
C ARG A 151 23.29 29.84 27.04
#